data_AF-A0A9D1FPM9-F1
#
_entry.id   AF-A0A9D1FPM9-F1
#
_cell.length_a   1.000
_cell.length_b   1.000
_cell.length_c   1.000
_cell.angle_alpha   90.00
_cell.angle_beta   90.00
_cell.angle_gamma   90.00
#
_symmetry.space_group_name_H-M   'P 1'
#
loop_
_entity.id
_entity.type
_entity.pdbx_description
1 polymer ?
#
loop_
_entity_poly.entity_id
_entity_poly.type
_entity_poly.pdbx_seq_one_letter_code
_entity_poly.pdbx_strand_id
1 'polypeptide(L)'
;MFVIFPLPIILALALNELPGVKYKKIVQTCSYFPHFISYVVVATLWINLLDTRGLVNNSLLALNVIDAPIEFWTDPAKFKALATIVDAWKTVGWSAIIYFAAITGVNAELYESARIDGAGRFAQIWYITLPSIMGTVIIMFLLSIGGLVSGNLDISRLLGNAFNKESSYIVEYYVLDMGLGTLRYSFATAVGLFQSLISVSLVIFANIVSKKASDVSMF
;
A
#
# COMPACT_ATOMS: atom_id res chain seq x y z
N MET A 1 -0.56 2.25 -6.83
CA MET A 1 -1.64 3.14 -6.35
C MET A 1 -3.01 2.48 -6.32
N PHE A 2 -3.61 2.10 -7.46
CA PHE A 2 -5.00 1.59 -7.49
C PHE A 2 -5.27 0.36 -6.62
N VAL A 3 -4.29 -0.53 -6.46
CA VAL A 3 -4.42 -1.71 -5.59
C VAL A 3 -4.12 -1.36 -4.13
N ILE A 4 -3.03 -0.64 -3.86
CA ILE A 4 -2.54 -0.41 -2.49
C ILE A 4 -3.40 0.64 -1.75
N PHE A 5 -3.88 1.68 -2.44
CA PHE A 5 -4.57 2.79 -1.80
C PHE A 5 -5.91 2.40 -1.13
N PRO A 6 -6.78 1.56 -1.74
CA PRO A 6 -8.03 1.15 -1.10
C PRO A 6 -7.86 0.16 0.05
N LEU A 7 -6.78 -0.64 0.06
CA LEU A 7 -6.60 -1.72 1.04
C LEU A 7 -6.60 -1.25 2.50
N PRO A 8 -5.92 -0.15 2.89
CA PRO A 8 -6.00 0.41 4.23
C PRO A 8 -7.41 0.81 4.66
N ILE A 9 -8.21 1.34 3.73
CA ILE A 9 -9.61 1.74 3.99
C ILE A 9 -10.44 0.50 4.24
N ILE A 10 -10.30 -0.53 3.40
CA ILE A 10 -10.98 -1.81 3.55
C ILE A 10 -10.62 -2.45 4.89
N LEU A 11 -9.33 -2.46 5.25
CA LEU A 11 -8.87 -2.99 6.53
C LEU A 11 -9.44 -2.20 7.72
N ALA A 12 -9.48 -0.87 7.64
CA ALA A 12 -10.04 -0.03 8.70
C ALA A 12 -11.54 -0.27 8.90
N LEU A 13 -12.31 -0.40 7.81
CA LEU A 13 -13.73 -0.76 7.84
C LEU A 13 -13.94 -2.16 8.43
N ALA A 14 -13.16 -3.15 7.98
CA ALA A 14 -13.22 -4.51 8.51
C ALA A 14 -12.91 -4.55 10.02
N LEU A 15 -11.86 -3.84 10.46
CA LEU A 15 -11.50 -3.70 11.86
C LEU A 15 -12.59 -2.99 12.68
N ASN A 16 -13.34 -2.07 12.08
CA ASN A 16 -14.45 -1.41 12.76
C ASN A 16 -15.57 -2.39 13.11
N GLU A 17 -15.88 -3.31 12.21
CA GLU A 17 -16.96 -4.30 12.37
C GLU A 17 -16.58 -5.50 13.24
N LEU A 18 -15.30 -5.65 13.63
CA LEU A 18 -14.87 -6.78 14.45
C LEU A 18 -15.50 -6.75 15.86
N PRO A 19 -16.14 -7.85 16.30
CA PRO A 19 -16.67 -7.94 17.65
C PRO A 19 -15.55 -8.14 18.68
N GLY A 20 -15.70 -7.50 19.84
CA GLY A 20 -14.83 -7.72 20.99
C GLY A 20 -13.49 -6.97 20.95
N VAL A 21 -13.22 -6.22 22.02
CA VAL A 21 -12.04 -5.35 22.15
C VAL A 21 -10.72 -6.12 22.05
N LYS A 22 -10.67 -7.34 22.62
CA LYS A 22 -9.45 -8.18 22.61
C LYS A 22 -9.08 -8.64 21.20
N TYR A 23 -10.06 -9.13 20.44
CA TYR A 23 -9.83 -9.62 19.08
C TYR A 23 -9.37 -8.49 18.16
N LYS A 24 -10.05 -7.34 18.23
CA LYS A 24 -9.67 -6.13 17.50
C LYS A 24 -8.24 -5.69 17.77
N LYS A 25 -7.82 -5.68 19.04
CA LYS A 25 -6.45 -5.33 19.42
C LYS A 25 -5.40 -6.28 18.83
N ILE A 26 -5.67 -7.58 18.82
CA ILE A 26 -4.77 -8.58 18.22
C ILE A 26 -4.62 -8.34 16.71
N VAL A 27 -5.74 -8.22 15.98
CA VAL A 27 -5.70 -8.01 14.53
C VAL A 27 -4.98 -6.70 14.18
N GLN A 28 -5.21 -5.64 14.96
CA GLN A 28 -4.48 -4.37 14.81
C GLN A 28 -2.98 -4.56 15.03
N THR A 29 -2.56 -5.13 16.15
CA THR A 29 -1.13 -5.34 16.44
C THR A 29 -0.46 -6.18 15.35
N CYS A 30 -1.06 -7.30 14.92
CA CYS A 30 -0.51 -8.14 13.86
C CYS A 30 -0.45 -7.43 12.51
N SER A 31 -1.46 -6.62 12.17
CA SER A 31 -1.50 -5.90 10.88
C SER A 31 -0.51 -4.73 10.87
N TYR A 32 -0.27 -4.08 12.00
CA TYR A 32 0.59 -2.89 12.08
C TYR A 32 2.06 -3.24 12.23
N PHE A 33 2.36 -4.40 12.83
CA PHE A 33 3.72 -4.84 13.12
C PHE A 33 4.68 -4.87 11.90
N PRO A 34 4.28 -5.37 10.70
CA PRO A 34 5.16 -5.42 9.53
C PRO A 34 5.77 -4.07 9.13
N HIS A 35 5.09 -2.97 9.42
CA HIS A 35 5.56 -1.62 9.09
C HIS A 35 6.91 -1.31 9.74
N PHE A 36 7.14 -1.78 10.96
CA PHE A 36 8.35 -1.50 11.74
C PHE A 36 9.57 -2.33 11.35
N ILE A 37 9.40 -3.35 10.51
CA ILE A 37 10.50 -4.21 10.04
C ILE A 37 11.24 -3.51 8.91
N SER A 38 12.58 -3.50 8.89
CA SER A 38 13.32 -2.87 7.77
C SER A 38 13.04 -3.55 6.42
N TYR A 39 13.09 -2.80 5.31
CA TYR A 39 12.89 -3.36 3.98
C TYR A 39 13.88 -4.48 3.63
N VAL A 40 15.12 -4.41 4.15
CA VAL A 40 16.13 -5.47 3.96
C VAL A 40 15.68 -6.79 4.58
N VAL A 41 15.17 -6.75 5.82
CA VAL A 41 14.66 -7.94 6.50
C VAL A 41 13.40 -8.45 5.81
N VAL A 42 12.48 -7.56 5.41
CA VAL A 42 11.28 -7.92 4.65
C VAL A 42 11.66 -8.61 3.34
N ALA A 43 12.57 -8.04 2.56
CA ALA A 43 13.00 -8.63 1.30
C ALA A 43 13.63 -10.00 1.51
N THR A 44 14.51 -10.13 2.49
CA THR A 44 15.15 -11.41 2.83
C THR A 44 14.12 -12.46 3.24
N LEU A 45 13.13 -12.08 4.06
CA LEU A 45 12.04 -12.97 4.47
C LEU A 45 11.25 -13.47 3.26
N TRP A 46 10.82 -12.57 2.38
CA TRP A 46 10.01 -12.93 1.21
C TRP A 46 10.81 -13.72 0.15
N ILE A 47 12.10 -13.42 -0.02
CA ILE A 47 12.99 -14.22 -0.88
C ILE A 47 13.07 -15.66 -0.37
N ASN A 48 13.34 -15.86 0.92
CA ASN A 48 13.43 -17.21 1.50
C ASN A 48 12.08 -17.93 1.52
N LEU A 49 10.99 -17.21 1.79
CA LEU A 49 9.64 -17.79 1.86
C LEU A 49 9.18 -18.32 0.49
N LEU A 50 9.48 -17.56 -0.57
CA LEU A 50 9.12 -17.86 -1.96
C LEU A 50 10.27 -18.48 -2.77
N ASP A 51 11.34 -18.94 -2.11
CA ASP A 51 12.38 -19.71 -2.78
C ASP A 51 11.82 -21.03 -3.32
N THR A 52 12.50 -21.64 -4.29
CA THR A 52 12.15 -22.98 -4.81
C THR A 52 12.11 -24.04 -3.71
N ARG A 53 12.97 -23.91 -2.68
CA ARG A 53 12.98 -24.76 -1.48
C ARG A 53 12.34 -24.08 -0.27
N GLY A 54 11.67 -22.95 -0.49
CA GLY A 54 11.01 -22.16 0.54
C GLY A 54 9.74 -22.81 1.06
N LEU A 55 9.23 -22.29 2.18
CA LEU A 55 8.06 -22.84 2.87
C LEU A 55 6.83 -22.92 1.94
N VAL A 56 6.62 -21.92 1.08
CA VAL A 56 5.44 -21.87 0.20
C VAL A 56 5.47 -23.00 -0.83
N ASN A 57 6.57 -23.15 -1.56
CA ASN A 57 6.71 -24.24 -2.54
C ASN A 57 6.63 -25.61 -1.88
N ASN A 58 7.33 -25.82 -0.76
CA ASN A 58 7.30 -27.11 -0.04
C ASN A 58 5.89 -27.45 0.44
N SER A 59 5.13 -26.46 0.93
CA SER A 59 3.75 -26.67 1.38
C SER A 59 2.81 -26.97 0.21
N LEU A 60 2.95 -26.28 -0.92
CA LEU A 60 2.13 -26.51 -2.11
C LEU A 60 2.39 -27.90 -2.73
N LEU A 61 3.64 -28.34 -2.76
CA LEU A 61 4.03 -29.70 -3.19
C LEU A 61 3.49 -30.76 -2.23
N ALA A 62 3.63 -30.56 -0.92
CA ALA A 62 3.13 -31.50 0.09
C ALA A 62 1.60 -31.66 0.04
N LEU A 63 0.88 -30.61 -0.36
CA LEU A 63 -0.57 -30.62 -0.56
C LEU A 63 -1.00 -31.08 -1.96
N ASN A 64 -0.06 -31.46 -2.84
CA ASN A 64 -0.29 -31.82 -4.24
C ASN A 64 -1.06 -30.75 -5.05
N VAL A 65 -0.84 -29.47 -4.73
CA VAL A 65 -1.44 -28.34 -5.46
C VAL A 65 -0.64 -28.01 -6.73
N ILE A 66 0.66 -28.32 -6.73
CA ILE A 66 1.58 -28.13 -7.84
C ILE A 66 2.44 -29.39 -8.00
N ASP A 67 2.89 -29.67 -9.23
CA ASP A 67 3.75 -30.82 -9.52
C ASP A 67 5.25 -30.48 -9.47
N ALA A 68 5.59 -29.19 -9.57
CA ALA A 68 6.97 -28.69 -9.56
C ALA A 68 7.04 -27.33 -8.82
N PRO A 69 8.18 -27.01 -8.17
CA PRO A 69 8.39 -25.73 -7.53
C PRO A 69 8.18 -24.56 -8.49
N ILE A 70 7.52 -23.50 -8.00
CA ILE A 70 7.34 -22.25 -8.74
C ILE A 70 8.55 -21.35 -8.47
N GLU A 71 9.21 -20.90 -9.52
CA GLU A 71 10.24 -19.86 -9.42
C GLU A 71 9.57 -18.47 -9.40
N PHE A 72 9.21 -17.99 -8.22
CA PHE A 72 8.45 -16.75 -8.07
C PHE A 72 9.23 -15.49 -8.52
N TRP A 73 10.55 -15.47 -8.29
CA TRP A 73 11.39 -14.27 -8.50
C TRP A 73 12.09 -14.20 -9.86
N THR A 74 11.96 -15.22 -10.70
CA THR A 74 12.65 -15.27 -12.01
C THR A 74 11.80 -14.71 -13.15
N ASP A 75 10.47 -14.72 -13.01
CA ASP A 75 9.54 -14.22 -14.01
C ASP A 75 9.28 -12.70 -13.85
N PRO A 76 9.71 -11.85 -14.82
CA PRO A 76 9.44 -10.41 -14.78
C PRO A 76 7.94 -10.07 -14.69
N ALA A 77 7.07 -10.86 -15.34
CA ALA A 77 5.64 -10.59 -15.36
C ALA A 77 5.01 -10.73 -13.96
N LYS A 78 5.53 -11.65 -13.14
CA LYS A 78 5.08 -11.85 -11.75
C LYS A 78 5.66 -10.85 -10.78
N PHE A 79 6.83 -10.28 -11.09
CA PHE A 79 7.54 -9.37 -10.18
C PHE A 79 6.65 -8.23 -9.69
N LYS A 80 5.92 -7.54 -10.58
CA LYS A 80 5.08 -6.40 -10.19
C LYS A 80 3.99 -6.79 -9.20
N ALA A 81 3.35 -7.94 -9.39
CA ALA A 81 2.31 -8.44 -8.50
C ALA A 81 2.90 -8.84 -7.14
N LEU A 82 4.01 -9.58 -7.14
CA LEU A 82 4.69 -10.00 -5.91
C LEU A 82 5.22 -8.81 -5.12
N ALA A 83 5.91 -7.89 -5.77
CA ALA A 83 6.39 -6.64 -5.18
C ALA A 83 5.24 -5.84 -4.55
N THR A 84 4.09 -5.75 -5.23
CA THR A 84 2.88 -5.10 -4.70
C THR A 84 2.35 -5.81 -3.47
N ILE A 85 2.32 -7.15 -3.44
CA ILE A 85 1.88 -7.93 -2.27
C ILE A 85 2.83 -7.71 -1.09
N VAL A 86 4.15 -7.72 -1.32
CA VAL A 86 5.15 -7.47 -0.28
C VAL A 86 4.99 -6.06 0.30
N ASP A 87 4.83 -5.06 -0.57
CA ASP A 87 4.63 -3.67 -0.16
C ASP A 87 3.32 -3.50 0.63
N ALA A 88 2.23 -4.09 0.13
CA ALA A 88 0.93 -4.04 0.76
C ALA A 88 0.96 -4.71 2.14
N TRP A 89 1.55 -5.91 2.26
CA TRP A 89 1.71 -6.61 3.54
C TRP A 89 2.48 -5.77 4.55
N LYS A 90 3.50 -5.04 4.10
CA LYS A 90 4.31 -4.17 4.96
C LYS A 90 3.58 -2.89 5.39
N THR A 91 2.80 -2.27 4.51
CA THR A 91 2.35 -0.87 4.69
C THR A 91 0.87 -0.73 5.03
N VAL A 92 0.01 -1.65 4.56
CA VAL A 92 -1.46 -1.49 4.61
C VAL A 92 -1.97 -1.31 6.04
N GLY A 93 -1.48 -2.11 6.98
CA GLY A 93 -1.91 -2.01 8.37
C GLY A 93 -1.59 -0.66 9.00
N TRP A 94 -0.38 -0.16 8.80
CA TRP A 94 0.00 1.15 9.31
C TRP A 94 -0.83 2.28 8.69
N SER A 95 -1.01 2.26 7.37
CA SER A 95 -1.85 3.23 6.68
C SER A 95 -3.33 3.15 7.10
N ALA A 96 -3.81 1.99 7.59
CA ALA A 96 -5.18 1.83 8.04
C ALA A 96 -5.47 2.62 9.34
N ILE A 97 -4.44 2.98 10.12
CA ILE A 97 -4.59 3.69 11.39
C ILE A 97 -5.33 5.02 11.21
N ILE A 98 -4.99 5.79 10.19
CA ILE A 98 -5.61 7.11 9.98
C ILE A 98 -7.09 7.00 9.62
N TYR A 99 -7.44 6.01 8.81
CA TYR A 99 -8.83 5.74 8.44
C TYR A 99 -9.61 5.19 9.63
N PHE A 100 -8.99 4.32 10.42
CA PHE A 100 -9.60 3.80 11.64
C PHE A 100 -9.88 4.92 12.64
N ALA A 101 -8.93 5.85 12.85
CA ALA A 101 -9.11 7.01 13.70
C ALA A 101 -10.26 7.91 13.21
N ALA A 102 -10.35 8.15 11.90
CA ALA A 102 -11.44 8.93 11.31
C ALA A 102 -12.81 8.24 11.54
N ILE A 103 -12.90 6.92 11.36
CA ILE A 103 -14.12 6.14 11.60
C ILE A 103 -14.54 6.25 13.07
N THR A 104 -13.61 6.17 14.01
CA THR A 104 -13.92 6.28 15.45
C THR A 104 -14.41 7.67 15.86
N GLY A 105 -14.16 8.70 15.05
CA GLY A 105 -14.66 10.06 15.28
C GLY A 105 -16.08 10.32 14.77
N VAL A 106 -16.71 9.36 14.07
CA VAL A 106 -18.07 9.52 13.55
C VAL A 106 -19.09 9.49 14.70
N ASN A 107 -20.06 10.41 14.69
CA ASN A 107 -21.10 10.49 15.72
C ASN A 107 -21.88 9.16 15.85
N ALA A 108 -21.91 8.60 17.06
CA ALA A 108 -22.61 7.36 17.38
C ALA A 108 -24.12 7.44 17.14
N GLU A 109 -24.73 8.62 17.30
CA GLU A 109 -26.17 8.85 17.12
C GLU A 109 -26.64 8.53 15.69
N LEU A 110 -25.78 8.76 14.68
CA LEU A 110 -26.08 8.41 13.28
C LEU A 110 -26.25 6.90 13.10
N TYR A 111 -25.44 6.10 13.80
CA TYR A 111 -25.57 4.64 13.76
C TYR A 111 -26.77 4.15 14.56
N GLU A 112 -27.14 4.82 15.64
CA GLU A 112 -28.30 4.48 16.45
C GLU A 112 -29.61 4.75 15.71
N SER A 113 -29.75 5.94 15.12
CA SER A 113 -30.93 6.28 14.30
C SER A 113 -31.08 5.34 13.12
N ALA A 114 -29.99 5.06 12.40
CA ALA A 114 -30.03 4.14 11.27
C ALA A 114 -30.41 2.70 11.69
N ARG A 115 -30.03 2.25 12.89
CA ARG A 115 -30.48 0.96 13.44
C ARG A 115 -31.97 0.95 13.75
N ILE A 116 -32.52 2.06 14.26
CA ILE A 116 -33.97 2.21 14.50
C ILE A 116 -34.73 2.14 13.17
N ASP A 117 -34.17 2.73 12.11
CA ASP A 117 -34.72 2.68 10.74
C ASP A 117 -34.49 1.33 10.02
N GLY A 118 -33.90 0.33 10.70
CA GLY A 118 -33.69 -1.01 10.17
C GLY A 118 -32.47 -1.15 9.24
N ALA A 119 -31.57 -0.17 9.17
CA ALA A 119 -30.37 -0.25 8.35
C ALA A 119 -29.38 -1.28 8.90
N GLY A 120 -29.07 -2.30 8.09
CA GLY A 120 -28.04 -3.29 8.40
C GLY A 120 -26.61 -2.73 8.36
N ARG A 121 -25.62 -3.55 8.74
CA ARG A 121 -24.20 -3.13 8.82
C ARG A 121 -23.64 -2.59 7.50
N PHE A 122 -23.92 -3.27 6.39
CA PHE A 122 -23.48 -2.80 5.08
C PHE A 122 -24.09 -1.46 4.69
N ALA A 123 -25.37 -1.23 5.02
CA ALA A 123 -26.01 0.06 4.78
C ALA A 123 -25.37 1.17 5.62
N GLN A 124 -25.07 0.90 6.90
CA GLN A 124 -24.35 1.86 7.75
C GLN A 124 -22.96 2.19 7.20
N ILE A 125 -22.21 1.20 6.71
CA ILE A 125 -20.91 1.44 6.08
C ILE A 125 -21.03 2.34 4.85
N TRP A 126 -21.96 2.03 3.95
CA TRP A 126 -22.09 2.75 2.67
C TRP A 126 -22.68 4.14 2.80
N TYR A 127 -23.65 4.34 3.70
CA TYR A 127 -24.41 5.58 3.80
C TYR A 127 -24.00 6.47 4.96
N ILE A 128 -23.24 5.95 5.94
CA ILE A 128 -22.79 6.72 7.11
C ILE A 128 -21.27 6.72 7.16
N THR A 129 -20.65 5.57 7.41
CA THR A 129 -19.21 5.49 7.70
C THR A 129 -18.35 6.03 6.56
N LEU A 130 -18.54 5.51 5.35
CA LEU A 130 -17.72 5.88 4.20
C LEU A 130 -17.92 7.36 3.83
N PRO A 131 -19.16 7.89 3.69
CA PRO A 131 -19.38 9.33 3.50
C PRO A 131 -18.76 10.21 4.58
N SER A 132 -18.86 9.82 5.86
CA SER A 132 -18.32 10.60 6.97
C SER A 132 -16.78 10.71 6.96
N ILE A 133 -16.07 9.70 6.44
CA ILE A 133 -14.60 9.72 6.38
C ILE A 133 -14.05 10.17 5.01
N MET A 134 -14.91 10.53 4.05
CA MET A 134 -14.47 10.89 2.69
C MET A 134 -13.47 12.03 2.69
N GLY A 135 -13.59 13.01 3.59
CA GLY A 135 -12.61 14.08 3.72
C GLY A 135 -11.20 13.54 4.00
N THR A 136 -11.07 12.59 4.93
CA THR A 136 -9.79 11.92 5.22
C THR A 136 -9.29 11.11 4.04
N VAL A 137 -10.17 10.37 3.35
CA VAL A 137 -9.83 9.60 2.15
C VAL A 137 -9.27 10.50 1.05
N ILE A 138 -9.92 11.63 0.80
CA ILE A 138 -9.51 12.60 -0.21
C ILE A 138 -8.15 13.22 0.15
N ILE A 139 -7.95 13.66 1.38
CA ILE A 139 -6.67 14.23 1.82
C ILE A 139 -5.54 13.19 1.66
N MET A 140 -5.77 11.96 2.11
CA MET A 140 -4.78 10.90 1.98
C MET A 140 -4.50 10.51 0.53
N PHE A 141 -5.52 10.55 -0.32
CA PHE A 141 -5.38 10.35 -1.76
C PHE A 141 -4.48 11.41 -2.37
N LEU A 142 -4.72 12.69 -2.06
CA LEU A 142 -3.91 13.81 -2.53
C LEU A 142 -2.44 13.67 -2.10
N LEU A 143 -2.19 13.29 -0.85
CA LEU A 143 -0.81 13.02 -0.37
C LEU A 143 -0.15 11.87 -1.15
N SER A 144 -0.91 10.82 -1.47
CA SER A 144 -0.39 9.67 -2.21
C SER A 144 -0.04 9.98 -3.67
N ILE A 145 -0.71 10.96 -4.30
CA ILE A 145 -0.46 11.37 -5.70
C ILE A 145 0.95 11.92 -5.87
N GLY A 146 1.49 12.64 -4.89
CA GLY A 146 2.86 13.17 -4.97
C GLY A 146 3.91 12.07 -5.13
N GLY A 147 3.64 10.88 -4.59
CA GLY A 147 4.49 9.71 -4.74
C GLY A 147 4.28 8.91 -6.03
N LEU A 148 3.33 9.25 -6.91
CA LEU A 148 3.04 8.44 -8.11
C LEU A 148 4.20 8.35 -9.08
N VAL A 149 4.99 9.42 -9.18
CA VAL A 149 6.14 9.52 -10.06
C VAL A 149 7.29 8.65 -9.56
N SER A 150 7.26 8.28 -8.27
CA SER A 150 8.31 7.54 -7.60
C SER A 150 7.87 6.12 -7.27
N GLY A 151 8.64 5.13 -7.74
CA GLY A 151 8.45 3.74 -7.32
C GLY A 151 9.10 3.46 -5.96
N ASN A 152 8.80 2.29 -5.41
CA ASN A 152 9.44 1.82 -4.18
C ASN A 152 10.85 1.29 -4.51
N LEU A 153 11.86 2.16 -4.36
CA LEU A 153 13.27 1.84 -4.61
C LEU A 153 13.77 0.68 -3.76
N ASP A 154 13.39 0.60 -2.49
CA ASP A 154 13.85 -0.45 -1.59
C ASP A 154 13.38 -1.83 -2.08
N ILE A 155 12.09 -1.97 -2.40
CA ILE A 155 11.54 -3.22 -2.93
C ILE A 155 12.16 -3.56 -4.29
N SER A 156 12.19 -2.57 -5.20
CA SER A 156 12.78 -2.71 -6.54
C SER A 156 14.22 -3.22 -6.47
N ARG A 157 15.05 -2.62 -5.61
CA ARG A 157 16.47 -2.94 -5.49
C ARG A 157 16.73 -4.24 -4.74
N LEU A 158 15.97 -4.51 -3.67
CA LEU A 158 16.23 -5.67 -2.81
C LEU A 158 15.62 -6.97 -3.33
N LEU A 159 14.48 -6.91 -4.02
CA LEU A 159 13.86 -8.08 -4.66
C LEU A 159 14.25 -8.23 -6.14
N GLY A 160 14.80 -7.17 -6.73
CA GLY A 160 15.29 -7.17 -8.10
C GLY A 160 16.50 -8.07 -8.28
N ASN A 161 16.57 -8.76 -9.42
CA ASN A 161 17.69 -9.60 -9.82
C ASN A 161 17.86 -9.58 -11.35
N ALA A 162 18.86 -10.31 -11.86
CA ALA A 162 19.17 -10.34 -13.28
C ALA A 162 18.02 -10.88 -14.16
N PHE A 163 17.21 -11.81 -13.63
CA PHE A 163 16.12 -12.46 -14.37
C PHE A 163 14.88 -11.57 -14.45
N ASN A 164 14.57 -10.83 -13.39
CA ASN A 164 13.38 -9.97 -13.34
C ASN A 164 13.66 -8.48 -13.63
N LYS A 165 14.88 -8.14 -14.08
CA LYS A 165 15.36 -6.76 -14.26
C LYS A 165 14.42 -5.89 -15.09
N GLU A 166 13.82 -6.44 -16.14
CA GLU A 166 12.89 -5.71 -17.02
C GLU A 166 11.72 -5.08 -16.24
N SER A 167 11.25 -5.73 -15.17
CA SER A 167 10.15 -5.25 -14.34
C SER A 167 10.58 -4.67 -13.01
N SER A 168 11.74 -5.07 -12.49
CA SER A 168 12.24 -4.56 -11.21
C SER A 168 13.06 -3.28 -11.33
N TYR A 169 13.63 -2.97 -12.50
CA TYR A 169 14.50 -1.82 -12.69
C TYR A 169 13.71 -0.54 -13.01
N ILE A 170 13.27 0.15 -11.95
CA ILE A 170 12.50 1.40 -12.05
C ILE A 170 13.40 2.63 -12.25
N VAL A 171 12.79 3.77 -12.55
CA VAL A 171 13.49 5.05 -12.77
C VAL A 171 14.36 5.42 -11.57
N GLU A 172 13.85 5.30 -10.33
CA GLU A 172 14.62 5.61 -9.12
C GLU A 172 15.87 4.73 -9.00
N TYR A 173 15.76 3.45 -9.37
CA TYR A 173 16.88 2.53 -9.31
C TYR A 173 17.92 2.89 -10.38
N TYR A 174 17.48 3.19 -11.61
CA TYR A 174 18.38 3.70 -12.65
C TYR A 174 19.08 5.00 -12.24
N VAL A 175 18.36 5.96 -11.66
CA VAL A 175 18.92 7.22 -11.17
C VAL A 175 19.97 6.98 -10.08
N LEU A 176 19.70 6.04 -9.16
CA LEU A 176 20.65 5.64 -8.13
C LEU A 176 21.94 5.04 -8.73
N ASP A 177 21.82 4.12 -9.68
CA ASP A 177 22.97 3.49 -10.35
C ASP A 177 23.80 4.51 -11.12
N MET A 178 23.14 5.41 -11.86
CA MET A 178 23.85 6.45 -12.60
C MET A 178 24.51 7.45 -11.66
N GLY A 179 23.80 7.90 -10.63
CA GLY A 179 24.29 8.90 -9.68
C GLY A 179 25.44 8.39 -8.83
N LEU A 180 25.22 7.29 -8.10
CA LEU A 180 26.19 6.74 -7.15
C LEU A 180 27.09 5.67 -7.76
N GLY A 181 26.53 4.77 -8.57
CA GLY A 181 27.28 3.68 -9.17
C GLY A 181 28.28 4.14 -10.24
N THR A 182 27.87 5.07 -11.11
CA THR A 182 28.74 5.64 -12.17
C THR A 182 29.28 7.03 -11.83
N LEU A 183 29.04 7.53 -10.61
CA LEU A 183 29.46 8.86 -10.13
C LEU A 183 28.92 10.03 -10.96
N ARG A 184 27.81 9.85 -11.70
CA ARG A 184 27.17 10.91 -12.50
C ARG A 184 26.17 11.71 -11.66
N TYR A 185 26.65 12.34 -10.60
CA TYR A 185 25.81 13.09 -9.65
C TYR A 185 24.94 14.15 -10.32
N SER A 186 25.51 14.95 -11.24
CA SER A 186 24.78 16.01 -11.93
C SER A 186 23.57 15.48 -12.72
N PHE A 187 23.70 14.30 -13.35
CA PHE A 187 22.61 13.66 -14.06
C PHE A 187 21.52 13.19 -13.09
N ALA A 188 21.90 12.50 -12.01
CA ALA A 188 20.94 12.00 -11.02
C ALA A 188 20.16 13.12 -10.35
N THR A 189 20.85 14.21 -9.96
CA THR A 189 20.21 15.40 -9.37
C THR A 189 19.23 16.06 -10.35
N ALA A 190 19.60 16.18 -11.63
CA ALA A 190 18.71 16.77 -12.65
C ALA A 190 17.43 15.96 -12.85
N VAL A 191 17.53 14.62 -12.90
CA VAL A 191 16.35 13.75 -12.99
C VAL A 191 15.49 13.84 -11.74
N GLY A 192 16.10 13.81 -10.55
CA GLY A 192 15.36 13.95 -9.29
C GLY A 192 14.60 15.28 -9.17
N LEU A 193 15.20 16.38 -9.65
CA LEU A 193 14.54 17.69 -9.70
C LEU A 193 13.34 17.67 -10.65
N PHE A 194 13.49 17.05 -11.83
CA PHE A 194 12.41 16.92 -12.79
C PHE A 194 11.25 16.06 -12.26
N GLN A 195 11.55 14.93 -11.59
CA GLN A 195 10.53 14.12 -10.93
C GLN A 195 9.78 14.92 -9.86
N SER A 196 10.50 15.70 -9.05
CA SER A 196 9.90 16.57 -8.02
C SER A 196 8.95 17.61 -8.62
N LEU A 197 9.31 18.23 -9.75
CA LEU A 197 8.45 19.18 -10.47
C LEU A 197 7.15 18.52 -10.98
N ILE A 198 7.25 17.30 -11.52
CA ILE A 198 6.07 16.53 -11.94
C ILE A 198 5.20 16.19 -10.74
N SER A 199 5.79 15.68 -9.65
CA SER A 199 5.05 15.35 -8.42
C SER A 199 4.30 16.55 -7.85
N VAL A 200 4.95 17.72 -7.76
CA VAL A 200 4.31 18.96 -7.29
C VAL A 200 3.17 19.37 -8.22
N SER A 201 3.39 19.31 -9.53
CA SER A 201 2.37 19.66 -10.53
C SER A 201 1.15 18.74 -10.45
N LEU A 202 1.36 17.43 -10.27
CA LEU A 202 0.29 16.45 -10.06
C LEU A 202 -0.50 16.71 -8.78
N VAL A 203 0.18 17.01 -7.66
CA VAL A 203 -0.47 17.31 -6.38
C VAL A 203 -1.30 18.59 -6.48
N ILE A 204 -0.77 19.65 -7.09
CA ILE A 204 -1.50 20.91 -7.29
C ILE A 204 -2.73 20.67 -8.17
N PHE A 205 -2.57 19.97 -9.29
CA PHE A 205 -3.69 19.65 -10.18
C PHE A 205 -4.77 18.84 -9.44
N ALA A 206 -4.37 17.80 -8.72
CA ALA A 206 -5.31 16.99 -7.96
C ALA A 206 -6.01 17.78 -6.86
N ASN A 207 -5.31 18.70 -6.17
CA ASN A 207 -5.89 19.57 -5.15
C ASN A 207 -6.96 20.50 -5.75
N ILE A 208 -6.68 21.09 -6.93
CA ILE A 208 -7.66 21.94 -7.64
C ILE A 208 -8.91 21.14 -8.02
N VAL A 209 -8.74 19.93 -8.56
CA VAL A 209 -9.85 19.04 -8.92
C VAL A 209 -10.66 18.65 -7.68
N SER A 210 -9.98 18.29 -6.59
CA SER A 210 -10.60 17.91 -5.32
C SER A 210 -11.46 19.04 -4.75
N LYS A 211 -10.91 20.26 -4.70
CA LYS A 211 -11.62 21.45 -4.21
C LYS A 211 -12.92 21.70 -4.98
N LYS A 212 -12.89 21.51 -6.30
CA LYS A 212 -14.06 21.72 -7.16
C LYS A 212 -15.10 20.60 -7.07
N ALA A 213 -14.67 19.36 -6.82
CA ALA A 213 -15.54 18.19 -6.85
C ALA A 213 -16.14 17.82 -5.48
N SER A 214 -15.46 18.20 -4.39
CA SER A 214 -15.78 17.69 -3.05
C SER A 214 -15.73 18.74 -1.94
N ASP A 215 -15.43 20.00 -2.25
CA ASP A 215 -15.16 21.10 -1.30
C ASP A 215 -14.07 20.80 -0.25
N VAL A 216 -13.36 19.67 -0.39
CA VAL A 216 -12.21 19.28 0.43
C VAL A 216 -10.93 19.59 -0.32
N SER A 217 -10.03 20.33 0.32
CA SER A 217 -8.69 20.62 -0.19
C SER A 217 -7.63 20.49 0.91
N MET A 218 -6.39 20.25 0.50
CA MET A 218 -5.23 20.22 1.39
C MET A 218 -4.69 21.63 1.68
N PHE A 219 -4.82 22.52 0.68
CA PHE A 219 -4.44 23.93 0.71
C PHE A 219 -5.63 24.83 0.36
#